data_AF-A0A920B6J3-F1
#
_entry.id   AF-A0A920B6J3-F1
#
_cell.length_a   1.000
_cell.length_b   1.000
_cell.length_c   1.000
_cell.angle_alpha   90.00
_cell.angle_beta   90.00
_cell.angle_gamma   90.00
#
_symmetry.space_group_name_H-M   'P 1'
#
loop_
_entity.id
_entity.type
_entity.pdbx_description
1 polymer ?
#
loop_
_entity_poly.entity_id
_entity_poly.type
_entity_poly.pdbx_seq_one_letter_code
_entity_poly.pdbx_strand_id
1 'polypeptide(L)'
;MAKKNGKNGNGKVNYDAALNYPLFEAIFNRRSRRFGAGMELPSDSSLGHKSEIPPIALTEFQEAMLVWAGTGLTGLCLADLPPENGIDLLCQWTGRTWPSACNNHGTELFFTNDSGLYWVDVKNMLPKDKELDMFFKLDRDDKIDRLLELYRDGLVKLEDGRANLPDKMPGLFDFNQWNTNKPGTTTFIPVTDITEEYLNLLTLYCSSTYAFNIWDEKHNRSCGQDKWIKTEGSKKKLKCLYMILRLEF
;
A
#
# COMPACT_ATOMS: atom_id res chain seq x y z
N MET A 1 -2.33 14.15 28.09
CA MET A 1 -1.92 12.90 28.79
C MET A 1 -2.17 11.71 27.88
N ALA A 2 -1.15 11.20 27.20
CA ALA A 2 -1.25 9.90 26.54
C ALA A 2 -1.40 8.85 27.65
N LYS A 3 -2.56 8.19 27.73
CA LYS A 3 -2.72 7.04 28.62
C LYS A 3 -1.65 6.03 28.19
N LYS A 4 -0.72 5.68 29.09
CA LYS A 4 0.07 4.44 28.95
C LYS A 4 -0.92 3.36 28.55
N ASN A 5 -0.69 2.69 27.41
CA ASN A 5 -1.53 1.58 26.97
C ASN A 5 -1.58 0.56 28.11
N GLY A 6 -2.64 0.66 28.91
CA GLY A 6 -2.83 -0.15 30.09
C GLY A 6 -3.02 -1.55 29.60
N LYS A 7 -2.05 -2.42 29.91
CA LYS A 7 -2.27 -3.85 29.82
C LYS A 7 -3.56 -4.14 30.61
N ASN A 8 -4.51 -4.84 30.00
CA ASN A 8 -5.64 -5.39 30.78
C ASN A 8 -5.09 -6.43 31.77
N GLY A 9 -5.90 -6.89 32.73
CA GLY A 9 -5.46 -7.72 33.87
C GLY A 9 -4.67 -8.99 33.51
N ASN A 10 -4.65 -9.38 32.24
CA ASN A 10 -3.92 -10.53 31.69
C ASN A 10 -2.67 -10.16 30.86
N GLY A 11 -2.25 -8.89 30.81
CA GLY A 11 -1.04 -8.46 30.12
C GLY A 11 -1.20 -8.08 28.63
N LYS A 12 -2.41 -8.16 28.05
CA LYS A 12 -2.67 -7.89 26.62
C LYS A 12 -2.83 -6.39 26.33
N VAL A 13 -2.55 -5.98 25.09
CA VAL A 13 -2.70 -4.59 24.64
C VAL A 13 -4.18 -4.18 24.67
N ASN A 14 -4.52 -2.99 25.16
CA ASN A 14 -5.89 -2.47 25.06
C ASN A 14 -6.14 -1.90 23.66
N TYR A 15 -6.94 -2.61 22.87
CA TYR A 15 -7.32 -2.27 21.49
C TYR A 15 -8.83 -2.00 21.33
N ASP A 16 -9.59 -1.95 22.43
CA ASP A 16 -11.04 -1.79 22.39
C ASP A 16 -11.46 -0.52 21.64
N ALA A 17 -10.73 0.57 21.84
CA ALA A 17 -11.03 1.83 21.15
C ALA A 17 -10.85 1.71 19.63
N ALA A 18 -9.84 0.98 19.16
CA ALA A 18 -9.57 0.83 17.72
C ALA A 18 -10.60 -0.07 17.04
N LEU A 19 -10.95 -1.21 17.67
CA LEU A 19 -11.86 -2.19 17.07
C LEU A 19 -13.34 -1.80 17.16
N ASN A 20 -13.71 -0.93 18.11
CA ASN A 20 -15.09 -0.46 18.26
C ASN A 20 -15.35 0.89 17.57
N TYR A 21 -14.34 1.53 16.99
CA TYR A 21 -14.54 2.80 16.30
C TYR A 21 -15.30 2.59 14.98
N PRO A 22 -16.48 3.20 14.77
CA PRO A 22 -17.30 2.89 13.58
C PRO A 22 -16.63 3.33 12.28
N LEU A 23 -16.71 2.48 11.24
CA LEU A 23 -16.11 2.75 9.94
C LEU A 23 -16.54 4.10 9.34
N PHE A 24 -17.84 4.40 9.34
CA PHE A 24 -18.34 5.67 8.79
C PHE A 24 -17.95 6.89 9.63
N GLU A 25 -17.81 6.73 10.94
CA GLU A 25 -17.25 7.80 11.79
C GLU A 25 -15.78 8.07 11.45
N ALA A 26 -15.01 7.06 11.03
CA ALA A 26 -13.63 7.25 10.56
C ALA A 26 -13.60 8.04 9.26
N ILE A 27 -14.50 7.71 8.34
CA ILE A 27 -14.60 8.38 7.05
C ILE A 27 -15.02 9.85 7.22
N PHE A 28 -16.09 10.13 7.99
CA PHE A 28 -16.60 11.49 8.18
C PHE A 28 -15.60 12.41 8.88
N ASN A 29 -14.88 11.87 9.87
CA ASN A 29 -13.94 12.64 10.68
C ASN A 29 -12.50 12.62 10.14
N ARG A 30 -12.23 11.92 9.01
CA ARG A 30 -10.89 11.86 8.42
C ARG A 30 -10.40 13.26 8.07
N ARG A 31 -9.27 13.66 8.66
CA ARG A 31 -8.57 14.93 8.38
C ARG A 31 -7.07 14.69 8.35
N SER A 32 -6.36 15.45 7.51
CA SER A 32 -4.91 15.49 7.56
C SER A 32 -4.48 16.38 8.72
N ARG A 33 -3.83 15.80 9.73
CA ARG A 33 -3.27 16.54 10.87
C ARG A 33 -1.77 16.74 10.61
N ARG A 34 -1.31 17.99 10.69
CA ARG A 34 0.05 18.39 10.32
C ARG A 34 0.90 18.87 11.50
N PHE A 35 0.35 18.85 12.71
CA PHE A 35 1.06 19.20 13.94
C PHE A 35 0.74 18.14 15.00
N GLY A 36 1.76 17.68 15.71
CA GLY A 36 1.67 16.54 16.63
C GLY A 36 2.59 16.70 17.83
N ALA A 37 2.65 15.65 18.65
CA ALA A 37 3.56 15.59 19.80
C ALA A 37 5.02 15.71 19.33
N GLY A 38 5.81 16.55 20.01
CA GLY A 38 7.21 16.78 19.71
C GLY A 38 7.50 17.69 18.50
N MET A 39 6.47 18.18 17.80
CA MET A 39 6.64 19.06 16.64
C MET A 39 6.81 20.53 17.04
N GLU A 40 7.44 21.30 16.17
CA GLU A 40 7.64 22.74 16.31
C GLU A 40 7.39 23.42 14.97
N LEU A 41 6.43 24.35 14.96
CA LEU A 41 6.20 25.26 13.83
C LEU A 41 7.15 26.45 13.96
N PRO A 42 7.61 27.03 12.83
CA PRO A 42 8.48 28.20 12.85
C PRO A 42 7.93 29.32 13.73
N SER A 43 8.75 29.88 14.63
CA SER A 43 8.31 30.87 15.61
C SER A 43 7.92 32.21 15.00
N ASP A 44 8.38 32.48 13.78
CA ASP A 44 8.05 33.64 12.95
C ASP A 44 6.78 33.45 12.10
N SER A 45 6.14 32.28 12.16
CA SER A 45 4.83 32.01 11.55
C SER A 45 3.69 32.55 12.41
N SER A 46 2.57 32.92 11.78
CA SER A 46 1.32 33.25 12.48
C SER A 46 0.75 32.09 13.31
N LEU A 47 1.21 30.86 13.05
CA LEU A 47 0.88 29.65 13.80
C LEU A 47 2.09 29.10 14.58
N GLY A 48 3.11 29.93 14.83
CA GLY A 48 4.31 29.54 15.57
C GLY A 48 3.98 28.91 16.92
N HIS A 49 4.33 27.65 17.09
CA HIS A 49 4.00 26.88 18.28
C HIS A 49 4.94 25.69 18.42
N LYS A 50 5.35 25.42 19.66
CA LYS A 50 6.16 24.27 20.04
C LYS A 50 5.35 23.35 20.94
N SER A 51 5.30 22.08 20.60
CA SER A 51 4.60 21.07 21.39
C SER A 51 5.23 20.92 22.76
N GLU A 52 4.42 20.98 23.82
CA GLU A 52 4.87 20.69 25.19
C GLU A 52 4.97 19.18 25.46
N ILE A 53 4.40 18.37 24.58
CA ILE A 53 4.44 16.90 24.67
C ILE A 53 5.69 16.44 23.90
N PRO A 54 6.55 15.58 24.48
CA PRO A 54 7.69 15.05 23.75
C PRO A 54 7.24 14.21 22.55
N PRO A 55 8.11 13.93 21.58
CA PRO A 55 7.83 12.95 20.54
C PRO A 55 7.35 11.61 21.12
N ILE A 56 6.29 11.02 20.56
CA ILE A 56 5.74 9.73 21.00
C ILE A 56 5.65 8.82 19.80
N ALA A 57 6.57 7.85 19.72
CA ALA A 57 6.54 6.79 18.72
C ALA A 57 5.29 5.90 18.85
N LEU A 58 4.87 5.33 17.74
CA LEU A 58 3.86 4.26 17.75
C LEU A 58 4.39 3.07 18.54
N THR A 59 3.52 2.46 19.34
CA THR A 59 3.81 1.12 19.87
C THR A 59 3.77 0.10 18.72
N GLU A 60 4.44 -1.04 18.88
CA GLU A 60 4.39 -2.16 17.92
C GLU A 60 2.96 -2.48 17.47
N PHE A 61 2.01 -2.60 18.40
CA PHE A 61 0.61 -2.87 18.06
C PHE A 61 -0.02 -1.80 17.14
N GLN A 62 0.25 -0.52 17.40
CA GLN A 62 -0.30 0.57 16.61
C GLN A 62 0.31 0.60 15.21
N GLU A 63 1.62 0.37 15.10
CA GLU A 63 2.33 0.27 13.84
C GLU A 63 1.84 -0.93 13.02
N ALA A 64 1.75 -2.10 13.65
CA ALA A 64 1.23 -3.32 13.04
C ALA A 64 -0.20 -3.14 12.52
N MET A 65 -1.10 -2.53 13.30
CA MET A 65 -2.47 -2.25 12.85
C MET A 65 -2.51 -1.34 11.61
N LEU A 66 -1.67 -0.31 11.56
CA LEU A 66 -1.61 0.61 10.42
C LEU A 66 -1.01 -0.05 9.17
N VAL A 67 0.08 -0.80 9.35
CA VAL A 67 0.71 -1.59 8.28
C VAL A 67 -0.28 -2.61 7.72
N TRP A 68 -0.95 -3.38 8.60
CA TRP A 68 -1.89 -4.40 8.15
C TRP A 68 -3.14 -3.80 7.51
N ALA A 69 -3.63 -2.66 7.99
CA ALA A 69 -4.70 -1.94 7.32
C ALA A 69 -4.30 -1.49 5.89
N GLY A 70 -3.05 -1.08 5.70
CA GLY A 70 -2.54 -0.61 4.40
C GLY A 70 -2.22 -1.72 3.40
N THR A 71 -1.59 -2.82 3.84
CA THR A 71 -1.04 -3.84 2.93
C THR A 71 -1.26 -5.28 3.37
N GLY A 72 -2.06 -5.53 4.41
CA GLY A 72 -2.18 -6.84 5.03
C GLY A 72 -2.74 -7.93 4.12
N LEU A 73 -2.26 -9.16 4.33
CA LEU A 73 -2.82 -10.39 3.74
C LEU A 73 -4.10 -10.78 4.48
N THR A 74 -5.16 -11.17 3.76
CA THR A 74 -6.46 -11.53 4.35
C THR A 74 -6.88 -12.99 4.11
N GLY A 75 -6.13 -13.74 3.30
CA GLY A 75 -6.47 -15.11 2.88
C GLY A 75 -6.31 -15.29 1.38
N LEU A 76 -7.18 -16.08 0.77
CA LEU A 76 -7.29 -16.20 -0.68
C LEU A 76 -8.38 -15.26 -1.23
N CYS A 77 -8.17 -14.74 -2.44
CA CYS A 77 -9.21 -13.99 -3.14
C CYS A 77 -10.34 -14.94 -3.57
N LEU A 78 -11.57 -14.43 -3.62
CA LEU A 78 -12.72 -15.22 -4.06
C LEU A 78 -12.66 -15.59 -5.55
N ALA A 79 -12.03 -14.72 -6.36
CA ALA A 79 -11.89 -14.90 -7.80
C ALA A 79 -13.21 -15.24 -8.51
N ASP A 80 -14.29 -14.52 -8.18
CA ASP A 80 -15.64 -14.68 -8.74
C ASP A 80 -15.74 -14.22 -10.22
N LEU A 81 -14.86 -14.74 -11.07
CA LEU A 81 -14.76 -14.50 -12.51
C LEU A 81 -14.90 -15.82 -13.26
N PRO A 82 -15.73 -15.89 -14.31
CA PRO A 82 -15.76 -17.06 -15.19
C PRO A 82 -14.38 -17.27 -15.85
N PRO A 83 -13.90 -18.53 -15.99
CA PRO A 83 -12.62 -18.81 -16.63
C PRO A 83 -12.46 -18.22 -18.03
N GLU A 84 -13.54 -18.18 -18.80
CA GLU A 84 -13.63 -17.62 -20.14
C GLU A 84 -13.68 -16.09 -20.17
N ASN A 85 -13.78 -15.43 -19.02
CA ASN A 85 -13.99 -13.98 -18.90
C ASN A 85 -12.99 -13.30 -17.96
N GLY A 86 -11.74 -13.77 -17.92
CA GLY A 86 -10.63 -13.00 -17.35
C GLY A 86 -10.05 -13.51 -16.03
N ILE A 87 -10.44 -14.71 -15.55
CA ILE A 87 -9.76 -15.30 -14.39
C ILE A 87 -8.27 -15.56 -14.67
N ASP A 88 -7.94 -15.82 -15.93
CA ASP A 88 -6.58 -16.06 -16.44
C ASP A 88 -5.69 -14.81 -16.35
N LEU A 89 -6.30 -13.65 -16.09
CA LEU A 89 -5.59 -12.39 -15.87
C LEU A 89 -5.14 -12.21 -14.43
N LEU A 90 -5.61 -13.04 -13.48
CA LEU A 90 -5.17 -12.94 -12.09
C LEU A 90 -3.71 -13.37 -11.96
N CYS A 91 -2.86 -12.44 -11.53
CA CYS A 91 -1.43 -12.69 -11.33
C CYS A 91 -1.15 -13.59 -10.11
N GLN A 92 -2.03 -13.57 -9.11
CA GLN A 92 -1.95 -14.41 -7.92
C GLN A 92 -3.31 -14.57 -7.23
N TRP A 93 -3.37 -15.44 -6.22
CA TRP A 93 -4.62 -15.88 -5.58
C TRP A 93 -4.80 -15.39 -4.15
N THR A 94 -3.85 -14.62 -3.62
CA THR A 94 -3.96 -14.13 -2.24
C THR A 94 -4.86 -12.88 -2.17
N GLY A 95 -5.48 -12.61 -1.02
CA GLY A 95 -6.29 -11.42 -0.78
C GLY A 95 -5.51 -10.35 -0.01
N ARG A 96 -5.82 -9.07 -0.24
CA ARG A 96 -5.26 -7.94 0.51
C ARG A 96 -6.36 -7.07 1.12
N THR A 97 -5.98 -6.25 2.10
CA THR A 97 -6.85 -5.19 2.65
C THR A 97 -7.14 -4.04 1.67
N TRP A 98 -6.49 -4.04 0.50
CA TRP A 98 -6.66 -3.05 -0.57
C TRP A 98 -6.85 -3.74 -1.93
N PRO A 99 -7.60 -3.13 -2.87
CA PRO A 99 -7.81 -3.71 -4.19
C PRO A 99 -6.62 -3.47 -5.11
N SER A 100 -6.31 -4.42 -5.98
CA SER A 100 -5.22 -4.35 -6.95
C SER A 100 -5.68 -4.85 -8.33
N ALA A 101 -5.27 -4.14 -9.38
CA ALA A 101 -5.55 -4.55 -10.76
C ALA A 101 -4.99 -5.95 -11.01
N CYS A 102 -5.82 -6.83 -11.57
CA CYS A 102 -5.48 -8.23 -11.83
C CYS A 102 -4.87 -8.98 -10.63
N ASN A 103 -5.12 -8.50 -9.41
CA ASN A 103 -4.57 -9.03 -8.17
C ASN A 103 -3.03 -9.09 -8.13
N ASN A 104 -2.32 -8.25 -8.90
CA ASN A 104 -0.85 -8.31 -8.99
C ASN A 104 -0.14 -7.92 -7.67
N HIS A 105 -0.79 -7.09 -6.85
CA HIS A 105 -0.26 -6.49 -5.63
C HIS A 105 1.11 -5.84 -5.83
N GLY A 106 1.28 -5.09 -6.93
CA GLY A 106 2.53 -4.42 -7.27
C GLY A 106 2.93 -3.26 -6.35
N THR A 107 2.16 -2.93 -5.32
CA THR A 107 2.54 -1.91 -4.33
C THR A 107 3.07 -2.55 -3.07
N GLU A 108 4.31 -2.24 -2.74
CA GLU A 108 4.99 -2.65 -1.52
C GLU A 108 5.11 -1.47 -0.56
N LEU A 109 5.13 -1.76 0.74
CA LEU A 109 5.21 -0.73 1.77
C LEU A 109 6.59 -0.71 2.39
N PHE A 110 7.24 0.44 2.28
CA PHE A 110 8.41 0.78 3.07
C PHE A 110 7.97 1.73 4.18
N PHE A 111 8.64 1.71 5.32
CA PHE A 111 8.45 2.75 6.31
C PHE A 111 9.71 2.96 7.14
N THR A 112 9.80 4.15 7.75
CA THR A 112 10.86 4.45 8.69
C THR A 112 10.33 5.09 9.96
N ASN A 113 10.92 4.72 11.09
CA ASN A 113 10.64 5.24 12.42
C ASN A 113 11.95 5.46 13.19
N ASP A 114 11.89 5.70 14.50
CA ASP A 114 13.10 5.92 15.31
C ASP A 114 14.03 4.70 15.39
N SER A 115 13.49 3.49 15.19
CA SER A 115 14.20 2.21 15.35
C SER A 115 14.86 1.69 14.08
N GLY A 116 14.34 2.08 12.90
CA GLY A 116 14.81 1.52 11.64
C GLY A 116 14.12 2.04 10.39
N LEU A 117 14.69 1.61 9.26
CA LEU A 117 14.05 1.58 7.94
C LEU A 117 13.63 0.13 7.66
N TYR A 118 12.41 -0.05 7.22
CA TYR A 118 11.79 -1.35 7.04
C TYR A 118 11.10 -1.46 5.69
N TRP A 119 11.03 -2.69 5.20
CA TRP A 119 10.19 -3.14 4.11
C TRP A 119 9.21 -4.19 4.65
N VAL A 120 7.98 -4.16 4.14
CA VAL A 120 6.91 -5.08 4.52
C VAL A 120 6.69 -6.09 3.39
N ASP A 121 7.33 -7.25 3.49
CA ASP A 121 7.25 -8.33 2.50
C ASP A 121 5.98 -9.17 2.67
N VAL A 122 4.85 -8.56 2.35
CA VAL A 122 3.55 -9.28 2.29
C VAL A 122 3.31 -9.87 0.90
N LYS A 123 4.07 -9.47 -0.13
CA LYS A 123 3.92 -10.01 -1.49
C LYS A 123 4.25 -11.51 -1.53
N ASN A 124 5.26 -11.94 -0.78
CA ASN A 124 5.68 -13.34 -0.72
C ASN A 124 4.99 -14.18 0.36
N MET A 125 4.05 -13.59 1.11
CA MET A 125 3.29 -14.32 2.12
C MET A 125 2.16 -15.15 1.50
N LEU A 126 1.98 -16.36 2.05
CA LEU A 126 0.88 -17.24 1.72
C LEU A 126 0.09 -17.60 2.99
N PRO A 127 -1.23 -17.80 2.90
CA PRO A 127 -1.99 -18.44 3.97
C PRO A 127 -1.42 -19.84 4.27
N LYS A 128 -1.65 -20.33 5.49
CA LYS A 128 -1.28 -21.70 5.90
C LYS A 128 -2.06 -22.74 5.05
N ASP A 129 -1.58 -23.98 5.00
CA ASP A 129 -2.28 -25.05 4.28
C ASP A 129 -3.76 -25.13 4.72
N LYS A 130 -4.68 -25.10 3.75
CA LYS A 130 -6.14 -25.10 3.94
C LYS A 130 -6.71 -23.89 4.71
N GLU A 131 -5.95 -22.80 4.85
CA GLU A 131 -6.40 -21.52 5.39
C GLU A 131 -6.96 -20.63 4.25
N LEU A 132 -8.26 -20.74 3.96
CA LEU A 132 -8.91 -19.93 2.91
C LEU A 132 -9.10 -18.46 3.33
N ASP A 133 -9.47 -18.28 4.60
CA ASP A 133 -9.59 -16.99 5.26
C ASP A 133 -8.73 -17.04 6.53
N MET A 134 -8.06 -15.94 6.83
CA MET A 134 -7.11 -15.86 7.94
C MET A 134 -7.69 -15.31 9.24
N PHE A 135 -8.85 -14.65 9.20
CA PHE A 135 -9.37 -13.90 10.34
C PHE A 135 -10.84 -14.19 10.67
N PHE A 136 -11.71 -14.49 9.72
CA PHE A 136 -13.15 -14.68 9.90
C PHE A 136 -13.52 -15.62 11.05
N LYS A 137 -12.82 -16.77 11.17
CA LYS A 137 -13.10 -17.78 12.21
C LYS A 137 -12.46 -17.49 13.57
N LEU A 138 -11.53 -16.55 13.63
CA LEU A 138 -10.82 -16.21 14.86
C LEU A 138 -11.67 -15.31 15.76
N ASP A 139 -11.53 -15.50 17.06
CA ASP A 139 -12.07 -14.54 18.02
C ASP A 139 -11.29 -13.22 17.99
N ARG A 140 -11.75 -12.24 18.75
CA ARG A 140 -11.18 -10.90 18.72
C ARG A 140 -9.72 -10.85 19.17
N ASP A 141 -9.37 -11.61 20.20
CA ASP A 141 -8.04 -11.61 20.77
C ASP A 141 -7.08 -12.36 19.84
N ASP A 142 -7.52 -13.51 19.32
CA ASP A 142 -6.76 -14.34 18.39
C ASP A 142 -6.48 -13.61 17.07
N LYS A 143 -7.40 -12.76 16.59
CA LYS A 143 -7.16 -11.88 15.43
C LYS A 143 -5.98 -10.95 15.65
N ILE A 144 -5.84 -10.43 16.86
CA ILE A 144 -4.77 -9.48 17.21
C ILE A 144 -3.44 -10.21 17.33
N ASP A 145 -3.44 -11.38 17.98
CA ASP A 145 -2.24 -12.21 18.09
C ASP A 145 -1.78 -12.68 16.69
N ARG A 146 -2.70 -13.08 15.82
CA ARG A 146 -2.43 -13.44 14.42
C ARG A 146 -1.91 -12.27 13.60
N LEU A 147 -2.47 -11.06 13.76
CA LEU A 147 -1.98 -9.85 13.09
C LEU A 147 -0.55 -9.53 13.50
N LEU A 148 -0.22 -9.64 14.79
CA LEU A 148 1.12 -9.38 15.30
C LEU A 148 2.14 -10.44 14.82
N GLU A 149 1.75 -11.72 14.76
CA GLU A 149 2.55 -12.80 14.15
C GLU A 149 2.90 -12.43 12.70
N LEU A 150 1.88 -12.16 11.88
CA LEU A 150 2.08 -11.87 10.46
C LEU A 150 2.85 -10.56 10.23
N TYR A 151 2.61 -9.53 11.04
CA TYR A 151 3.37 -8.29 10.99
C TYR A 151 4.87 -8.55 11.20
N ARG A 152 5.23 -9.31 12.23
CA ARG A 152 6.63 -9.64 12.53
C ARG A 152 7.26 -10.49 11.44
N ASP A 153 6.52 -11.48 10.93
CA ASP A 153 7.00 -12.39 9.88
C ASP A 153 7.32 -11.65 8.57
N GLY A 154 6.56 -10.59 8.26
CA GLY A 154 6.75 -9.79 7.03
C GLY A 154 7.67 -8.61 7.18
N LEU A 155 8.13 -8.31 8.39
CA LEU A 155 8.90 -7.11 8.64
C LEU A 155 10.39 -7.36 8.36
N VAL A 156 10.86 -6.84 7.23
CA VAL A 156 12.27 -6.88 6.84
C VAL A 156 12.94 -5.58 7.25
N LYS A 157 13.92 -5.64 8.15
CA LYS A 157 14.73 -4.48 8.52
C LYS A 157 15.82 -4.26 7.46
N LEU A 158 15.84 -3.06 6.89
CA LEU A 158 16.83 -2.66 5.89
C LEU A 158 18.01 -1.92 6.52
N GLU A 159 17.71 -0.99 7.43
CA GLU A 159 18.73 -0.18 8.11
C GLU A 159 18.36 0.07 9.58
N ASP A 160 19.38 0.30 10.41
CA ASP A 160 19.22 0.74 11.80
C ASP A 160 18.92 2.23 11.88
N GLY A 161 17.97 2.59 12.74
CA GLY A 161 17.56 3.98 12.94
C GLY A 161 16.76 4.56 11.77
N ARG A 162 16.38 5.83 11.94
CA ARG A 162 15.57 6.55 10.98
C ARG A 162 16.31 6.78 9.66
N ALA A 163 15.65 6.51 8.54
CA ALA A 163 16.20 6.76 7.21
C ALA A 163 16.55 8.24 7.04
N ASN A 164 17.70 8.51 6.40
CA ASN A 164 18.16 9.85 6.10
C ASN A 164 17.42 10.43 4.87
N LEU A 165 16.19 10.92 5.10
CA LEU A 165 15.39 11.58 4.07
C LEU A 165 15.68 13.08 4.03
N PRO A 166 15.54 13.75 2.86
CA PRO A 166 15.65 15.19 2.79
C PRO A 166 14.70 15.90 3.75
N ASP A 167 15.21 16.90 4.48
CA ASP A 167 14.47 17.66 5.48
C ASP A 167 14.13 19.10 5.05
N LYS A 168 14.49 19.47 3.82
CA LYS A 168 14.30 20.80 3.21
C LYS A 168 14.35 20.74 1.67
N MET A 169 14.13 21.89 1.04
CA MET A 169 14.23 22.04 -0.41
C MET A 169 15.63 21.66 -0.93
N PRO A 170 15.74 21.07 -2.14
CA PRO A 170 14.64 20.73 -3.06
C PRO A 170 13.93 19.40 -2.75
N GLY A 171 14.39 18.63 -1.75
CA GLY A 171 13.87 17.29 -1.47
C GLY A 171 12.60 17.22 -0.61
N LEU A 172 12.29 18.29 0.12
CA LEU A 172 11.08 18.41 0.93
C LEU A 172 10.52 19.84 0.87
N PHE A 173 9.26 19.97 0.48
CA PHE A 173 8.55 21.25 0.52
C PHE A 173 8.51 21.81 1.95
N ASP A 174 8.69 23.12 2.06
CA ASP A 174 8.75 23.88 3.31
C ASP A 174 7.61 23.56 4.30
N PHE A 175 6.39 23.42 3.81
CA PHE A 175 5.21 23.14 4.63
C PHE A 175 5.14 21.73 5.24
N ASN A 176 6.12 20.86 4.94
CA ASN A 176 6.24 19.52 5.52
C ASN A 176 7.41 19.41 6.51
N GLN A 177 8.26 20.43 6.63
CA GLN A 177 9.54 20.35 7.34
C GLN A 177 9.43 20.07 8.83
N TRP A 178 8.30 20.34 9.48
CA TRP A 178 8.12 20.11 10.92
C TRP A 178 7.46 18.77 11.25
N ASN A 179 6.90 18.05 10.27
CA ASN A 179 6.14 16.83 10.50
C ASN A 179 6.70 15.59 9.81
N THR A 180 7.39 15.75 8.68
CA THR A 180 7.86 14.62 7.89
C THR A 180 9.14 14.07 8.48
N ASN A 181 9.17 12.75 8.70
CA ASN A 181 10.32 12.01 9.18
C ASN A 181 11.00 12.61 10.43
N LYS A 182 10.20 13.08 11.39
CA LYS A 182 10.68 13.63 12.67
C LYS A 182 10.72 12.57 13.77
N PRO A 183 11.49 12.77 14.85
CA PRO A 183 11.47 11.88 16.01
C PRO A 183 10.04 11.55 16.45
N GLY A 184 9.79 10.31 16.86
CA GLY A 184 8.46 9.82 17.24
C GLY A 184 7.47 9.60 16.09
N THR A 185 7.81 9.91 14.84
CA THR A 185 6.92 9.65 13.69
C THR A 185 7.26 8.34 12.98
N THR A 186 6.25 7.69 12.41
CA THR A 186 6.43 6.64 11.40
C THR A 186 6.06 7.23 10.04
N THR A 187 7.01 7.22 9.10
CA THR A 187 6.79 7.70 7.72
C THR A 187 6.59 6.50 6.81
N PHE A 188 5.36 6.33 6.31
CA PHE A 188 4.98 5.27 5.37
C PHE A 188 5.24 5.72 3.92
N ILE A 189 5.88 4.86 3.14
CA ILE A 189 6.38 5.11 1.79
C ILE A 189 5.91 3.95 0.90
N PRO A 190 4.71 4.03 0.31
CA PRO A 190 4.28 3.04 -0.67
C PRO A 190 5.10 3.18 -1.95
N VAL A 191 5.61 2.07 -2.47
CA VAL A 191 6.37 2.00 -3.72
C VAL A 191 5.64 1.03 -4.65
N THR A 192 5.22 1.51 -5.82
CA THR A 192 4.46 0.72 -6.79
C THR A 192 5.35 0.32 -7.98
N ASP A 193 5.57 -0.98 -8.14
CA ASP A 193 6.05 -1.57 -9.38
C ASP A 193 4.87 -1.83 -10.32
N ILE A 194 4.89 -1.17 -11.47
CA ILE A 194 3.87 -1.30 -12.51
C ILE A 194 4.23 -2.36 -13.56
N THR A 195 5.42 -2.94 -13.52
CA THR A 195 5.96 -3.78 -14.60
C THR A 195 5.08 -5.00 -14.86
N GLU A 196 4.76 -5.75 -13.80
CA GLU A 196 3.94 -6.97 -13.88
C GLU A 196 2.55 -6.66 -14.46
N GLU A 197 1.88 -5.64 -13.91
CA GLU A 197 0.55 -5.25 -14.37
C GLU A 197 0.57 -4.69 -15.79
N TYR A 198 1.62 -3.95 -16.14
CA TYR A 198 1.76 -3.37 -17.47
C TYR A 198 1.93 -4.45 -18.55
N LEU A 199 2.75 -5.46 -18.27
CA LEU A 199 2.87 -6.62 -19.13
C LEU A 199 1.55 -7.38 -19.25
N ASN A 200 0.84 -7.58 -18.14
CA ASN A 200 -0.47 -8.23 -18.12
C ASN A 200 -1.53 -7.44 -18.90
N LEU A 201 -1.52 -6.12 -18.79
CA LEU A 201 -2.41 -5.24 -19.55
C LEU A 201 -2.13 -5.30 -21.04
N LEU A 202 -0.85 -5.35 -21.43
CA LEU A 202 -0.45 -5.49 -22.83
C LEU A 202 -0.91 -6.83 -23.43
N THR A 203 -0.76 -7.94 -22.71
CA THR A 203 -1.24 -9.25 -23.16
C THR A 203 -2.77 -9.29 -23.23
N LEU A 204 -3.46 -8.71 -22.24
CA LEU A 204 -4.90 -8.54 -22.23
C LEU A 204 -5.39 -7.79 -23.47
N TYR A 205 -4.84 -6.62 -23.73
CA TYR A 205 -5.25 -5.78 -24.87
C TYR A 205 -4.97 -6.45 -26.21
N CYS A 206 -3.85 -7.14 -26.35
CA CYS A 206 -3.48 -7.83 -27.58
C CYS A 206 -4.12 -9.22 -27.74
N SER A 207 -4.83 -9.72 -26.72
CA SER A 207 -5.51 -11.01 -26.79
C SER A 207 -6.58 -11.04 -27.89
N SER A 208 -6.94 -12.24 -28.36
CA SER A 208 -7.95 -12.40 -29.42
C SER A 208 -9.34 -11.86 -29.02
N THR A 209 -9.68 -11.85 -27.73
CA THR A 209 -10.96 -11.36 -27.23
C THR A 209 -11.08 -9.84 -27.35
N TYR A 210 -10.02 -9.11 -26.96
CA TYR A 210 -10.00 -7.65 -26.93
C TYR A 210 -9.50 -7.05 -28.25
N ALA A 211 -8.41 -7.62 -28.77
CA ALA A 211 -7.91 -7.40 -30.13
C ALA A 211 -7.54 -5.93 -30.43
N PHE A 212 -7.03 -5.21 -29.42
CA PHE A 212 -6.54 -3.85 -29.59
C PHE A 212 -5.22 -3.84 -30.36
N ASN A 213 -5.10 -2.83 -31.22
CA ASN A 213 -3.85 -2.53 -31.92
C ASN A 213 -3.16 -1.34 -31.25
N ILE A 214 -1.90 -1.51 -30.88
CA ILE A 214 -0.99 -0.45 -30.44
C ILE A 214 -0.53 0.29 -31.69
N TRP A 215 -0.86 1.58 -31.76
CA TRP A 215 -0.68 2.39 -32.96
C TRP A 215 0.25 3.57 -32.68
N ASP A 216 1.27 3.71 -33.52
CA ASP A 216 2.11 4.89 -33.58
C ASP A 216 1.41 5.92 -34.46
N GLU A 217 0.72 6.88 -33.82
CA GLU A 217 -0.01 7.93 -34.53
C GLU A 217 0.93 8.85 -35.31
N LYS A 218 2.12 9.16 -34.76
CA LYS A 218 3.09 10.07 -35.38
C LYS A 218 3.55 9.56 -36.75
N HIS A 219 3.74 8.25 -36.89
CA HIS A 219 4.15 7.63 -38.15
C HIS A 219 3.01 6.86 -38.83
N ASN A 220 1.79 6.93 -38.28
CA ASN A 220 0.59 6.24 -38.74
C ASN A 220 0.82 4.75 -39.09
N ARG A 221 1.41 4.00 -38.16
CA ARG A 221 1.74 2.56 -38.34
C ARG A 221 1.47 1.74 -37.09
N SER A 222 1.38 0.42 -37.22
CA SER A 222 1.32 -0.47 -36.05
C SER A 222 2.67 -0.58 -35.36
N CYS A 223 2.68 -0.80 -34.05
CA CYS A 223 3.89 -1.03 -33.27
C CYS A 223 4.32 -2.50 -33.32
N GLY A 224 4.61 -3.03 -34.51
CA GLY A 224 5.10 -4.41 -34.70
C GLY A 224 4.00 -5.48 -34.74
N GLN A 225 2.74 -5.09 -34.94
CA GLN A 225 1.59 -6.00 -34.93
C GLN A 225 1.10 -6.39 -36.34
N ASP A 226 1.78 -5.94 -37.40
CA ASP A 226 1.32 -6.09 -38.79
C ASP A 226 1.02 -7.55 -39.19
N LYS A 227 1.82 -8.51 -38.71
CA LYS A 227 1.60 -9.94 -38.95
C LYS A 227 0.25 -10.39 -38.40
N TRP A 228 -0.05 -10.02 -37.15
CA TRP A 228 -1.24 -10.45 -36.42
C TRP A 228 -2.50 -9.72 -36.88
N ILE A 229 -2.35 -8.47 -37.33
CA ILE A 229 -3.45 -7.70 -37.93
C ILE A 229 -3.97 -8.37 -39.21
N LYS A 230 -3.07 -8.95 -40.02
CA LYS A 230 -3.40 -9.57 -41.32
C LYS A 230 -4.13 -10.91 -41.20
N THR A 231 -3.91 -11.68 -40.14
CA THR A 231 -4.37 -13.08 -40.01
C THR A 231 -5.80 -13.27 -39.47
N GLU A 232 -6.68 -12.26 -39.52
CA GLU A 232 -8.05 -12.31 -38.97
C GLU A 232 -8.09 -12.66 -37.47
N GLY A 233 -8.11 -11.60 -36.65
CA GLY A 233 -8.17 -11.68 -35.19
C GLY A 233 -8.11 -10.30 -34.53
N SER A 234 -7.46 -9.33 -35.19
CA SER A 234 -7.54 -7.93 -34.79
C SER A 234 -8.91 -7.32 -35.18
N LYS A 235 -9.62 -6.70 -34.24
CA LYS A 235 -10.77 -5.86 -34.59
C LYS A 235 -10.20 -4.60 -35.22
N LYS A 236 -10.15 -4.54 -36.56
CA LYS A 236 -9.51 -3.47 -37.37
C LYS A 236 -9.86 -2.02 -36.98
N LYS A 237 -10.91 -1.80 -36.18
CA LYS A 237 -11.37 -0.49 -35.70
C LYS A 237 -10.97 -0.13 -34.26
N LEU A 238 -10.42 -1.06 -33.48
CA LEU A 238 -10.00 -0.82 -32.09
C LEU A 238 -8.51 -0.51 -32.06
N LYS A 239 -8.20 0.79 -32.14
CA LYS A 239 -6.87 1.33 -31.90
C LYS A 239 -6.80 1.80 -30.46
N CYS A 240 -5.83 1.31 -29.68
CA CYS A 240 -5.53 1.90 -28.39
C CYS A 240 -4.56 3.06 -28.65
N LEU A 241 -5.05 4.29 -28.51
CA LEU A 241 -4.35 5.49 -29.00
C LEU A 241 -3.41 6.12 -27.95
N TYR A 242 -3.40 5.66 -26.70
CA TYR A 242 -2.59 6.27 -25.65
C TYR A 242 -1.93 5.21 -24.79
N MET A 243 -0.67 4.93 -25.11
CA MET A 243 0.29 4.42 -24.14
C MET A 243 1.51 5.34 -24.19
N ILE A 244 1.35 6.56 -23.69
CA ILE A 244 2.43 7.55 -23.59
C ILE A 244 3.39 7.07 -22.50
N LEU A 245 4.39 6.30 -22.88
CA LEU A 245 5.70 6.31 -22.23
C LEU A 245 6.49 7.46 -22.87
N ARG A 246 6.23 8.70 -22.44
CA ARG A 246 7.27 9.73 -22.51
C ARG A 246 8.24 9.45 -21.37
N LEU A 247 9.13 8.50 -21.58
CA LEU A 247 10.44 8.51 -20.93
C LEU A 247 11.35 9.37 -21.83
N GLU A 248 11.12 10.68 -21.79
CA GLU A 248 12.12 11.64 -22.26
C GLU A 248 13.11 11.81 -21.10
N PHE A 249 14.26 11.13 -21.19
CA PHE A 249 15.46 11.48 -20.43
C PHE A 249 16.24 12.54 -21.22
#